data_AF-A0A534S9E5-F1
#
_entry.id   AF-A0A534S9E5-F1
#
_cell.length_a   1.000
_cell.length_b   1.000
_cell.length_c   1.000
_cell.angle_alpha   90.00
_cell.angle_beta   90.00
_cell.angle_gamma   90.00
#
_symmetry.space_group_name_H-M   'P 1'
#
loop_
_entity.id
_entity.type
_entity.pdbx_description
1 polymer ?
#
loop_
_entity_poly.entity_id
_entity_poly.type
_entity_poly.pdbx_seq_one_letter_code
_entity_poly.pdbx_strand_id
1 'polypeptide(L)'
;MRKPKDAKLTMLQLKVGITKNPRFEPLIDGTVKSPKLNLDIVVTTPPELFYRNLKNDEFDVFEMSLSEYLITRERAQGERWQWCALPIFPAKAFVWLGLFVNTAAKIKDLSDLRGKRVGVPDYVMTAALWFRVVLRELHGIHARDVSWFIGRIPDLSHGGALGVDIRPPGVSLTWLTAAQTFDVMLDKGEIDAAYGFAPRHDPKLFKLNIDRYGGTPLEGNPRLKTLFADGGRSVVEAFHKKTGIVPANHGIVAQRRLLEENPWLAGEL
;
A
#
# COMPACT_ATOMS: atom_id res chain seq x y z
N MET A 1 30.41 -43.98 -27.45
CA MET A 1 29.96 -43.14 -26.31
C MET A 1 29.51 -41.80 -26.84
N ARG A 2 28.19 -41.53 -26.89
CA ARG A 2 27.65 -40.22 -27.26
C ARG A 2 27.75 -39.31 -26.02
N LYS A 3 28.43 -38.17 -26.12
CA LYS A 3 28.38 -37.12 -25.10
C LYS A 3 26.91 -36.73 -24.86
N PRO A 4 26.47 -36.52 -23.61
CA PRO A 4 25.17 -35.92 -23.36
C PRO A 4 25.14 -34.55 -24.06
N LYS A 5 24.09 -34.29 -24.84
CA LYS A 5 23.82 -32.93 -25.29
C LYS A 5 23.57 -32.10 -24.04
N ASP A 6 24.38 -31.07 -23.82
CA ASP A 6 24.09 -30.01 -22.85
C ASP A 6 22.71 -29.43 -23.19
N ALA A 7 21.68 -29.89 -22.49
CA ALA A 7 20.40 -29.22 -22.51
C ALA A 7 20.65 -27.85 -21.88
N LYS A 8 20.79 -26.81 -22.71
CA LYS A 8 20.74 -25.43 -22.23
C LYS A 8 19.49 -25.33 -21.36
N LEU A 9 19.68 -25.15 -20.05
CA LEU A 9 18.57 -24.80 -19.16
C LEU A 9 17.96 -23.52 -19.74
N THR A 10 16.76 -23.63 -20.31
CA THR A 10 16.00 -22.47 -20.74
C THR A 10 15.58 -21.72 -19.48
N MET A 11 16.07 -20.49 -19.30
CA MET A 11 15.71 -19.64 -18.18
C MET A 11 14.19 -19.42 -18.15
N LEU A 12 13.58 -19.58 -16.97
CA LEU A 12 12.17 -19.29 -16.76
C LEU A 12 11.96 -17.78 -16.91
N GLN A 13 11.03 -17.40 -17.78
CA GLN A 13 10.67 -16.00 -18.02
C GLN A 13 9.61 -15.60 -17.00
N LEU A 14 9.85 -14.51 -16.26
CA LEU A 14 8.91 -14.00 -15.26
C LEU A 14 8.72 -12.50 -15.45
N LYS A 15 7.46 -12.06 -15.52
CA LYS A 15 7.11 -10.65 -15.45
C LYS A 15 6.97 -10.24 -13.99
N VAL A 16 7.83 -9.32 -13.54
CA VAL A 16 7.95 -8.94 -12.12
C VAL A 16 7.46 -7.51 -11.91
N GLY A 17 6.50 -7.32 -11.00
CA GLY A 17 5.95 -6.01 -10.65
C GLY A 17 6.39 -5.56 -9.27
N ILE A 18 7.19 -4.50 -9.17
CA ILE A 18 7.72 -4.01 -7.89
C ILE A 18 7.67 -2.49 -7.79
N THR A 19 7.78 -1.98 -6.56
CA THR A 19 7.92 -0.54 -6.32
C THR A 19 9.39 -0.12 -6.32
N LYS A 20 9.65 1.18 -6.52
CA LYS A 20 11.01 1.72 -6.40
C LYS A 20 11.47 1.62 -4.95
N ASN A 21 12.33 0.65 -4.67
CA ASN A 21 12.84 0.33 -3.33
C ASN A 21 14.32 -0.06 -3.46
N PRO A 22 15.23 0.52 -2.65
CA PRO A 22 16.65 0.17 -2.71
C PRO A 22 16.96 -1.32 -2.56
N ARG A 23 16.05 -2.09 -1.92
CA ARG A 23 16.18 -3.54 -1.79
C ARG A 23 16.07 -4.29 -3.12
N PHE A 24 15.43 -3.70 -4.12
CA PHE A 24 15.30 -4.29 -5.45
C PHE A 24 16.29 -3.70 -6.46
N GLU A 25 17.00 -2.63 -6.12
CA GLU A 25 17.94 -1.98 -7.04
C GLU A 25 18.96 -2.96 -7.63
N PRO A 26 19.58 -3.89 -6.84
CA PRO A 26 20.51 -4.87 -7.40
C PRO A 26 19.88 -5.84 -8.40
N LEU A 27 18.56 -6.07 -8.34
CA LEU A 27 17.84 -6.87 -9.34
C LEU A 27 17.53 -6.03 -10.58
N ILE A 28 17.18 -4.76 -10.39
CA ILE A 28 16.84 -3.81 -11.46
C ILE A 28 18.06 -3.48 -12.32
N ASP A 29 19.21 -3.21 -11.70
CA ASP A 29 20.45 -2.85 -12.40
C ASP A 29 21.25 -4.08 -12.90
N GLY A 30 20.82 -5.28 -12.51
CA GLY A 30 21.44 -6.55 -12.90
C GLY A 30 22.72 -6.90 -12.14
N THR A 31 23.01 -6.24 -11.02
CA THR A 31 24.09 -6.63 -10.10
C THR A 31 23.86 -8.04 -9.54
N VAL A 32 22.60 -8.38 -9.25
CA VAL A 32 22.16 -9.72 -8.83
C VAL A 32 21.36 -10.34 -9.97
N LYS A 33 21.74 -11.55 -10.38
CA LYS A 33 21.06 -12.33 -11.43
C LYS A 33 20.97 -13.79 -11.00
N SER A 34 19.89 -14.44 -11.43
CA SER A 34 19.76 -15.89 -11.34
C SER A 34 20.20 -16.53 -12.66
N PRO A 35 20.94 -17.66 -12.64
CA PRO A 35 21.19 -18.44 -13.85
C PRO A 35 19.94 -19.19 -14.35
N LYS A 36 18.86 -19.23 -13.56
CA LYS A 36 17.61 -19.94 -13.87
C LYS A 36 16.46 -19.03 -14.28
N LEU A 37 16.53 -17.74 -13.97
CA LEU A 37 15.44 -16.78 -14.20
C LEU A 37 15.87 -15.68 -15.17
N ASN A 38 14.94 -15.30 -16.05
CA ASN A 38 15.01 -14.04 -16.76
C ASN A 38 13.81 -13.18 -16.31
N LEU A 39 14.11 -12.01 -15.74
CA LEU A 39 13.10 -11.15 -15.11
C LEU A 39 12.80 -9.95 -16.02
N ASP A 40 11.55 -9.83 -16.47
CA ASP A 40 11.01 -8.61 -17.07
C ASP A 40 10.44 -7.73 -15.94
N ILE A 41 11.27 -6.80 -15.44
CA ILE A 41 10.95 -6.01 -14.25
C ILE A 41 10.23 -4.71 -14.66
N VAL A 42 9.03 -4.53 -14.11
CA VAL A 42 8.26 -3.29 -14.17
C VAL A 42 8.30 -2.61 -12.82
N VAL A 43 8.87 -1.41 -12.78
CA VAL A 43 8.87 -0.53 -11.60
C VAL A 43 7.73 0.46 -11.71
N THR A 44 6.83 0.49 -10.73
CA THR A 44 5.74 1.47 -10.66
C THR A 44 5.41 1.88 -9.22
N THR A 45 4.33 2.62 -9.01
CA THR A 45 3.91 3.05 -7.67
C THR A 45 3.02 2.00 -7.00
N PRO A 46 2.98 1.93 -5.65
CA PRO A 46 2.12 0.98 -4.95
C PRO A 46 0.63 1.04 -5.39
N PRO A 47 0.00 2.22 -5.55
CA PRO A 47 -1.37 2.32 -6.04
C PRO A 47 -1.55 1.67 -7.42
N GLU A 48 -0.68 1.98 -8.38
CA GLU A 48 -0.82 1.44 -9.73
C GLU A 48 -0.49 -0.06 -9.80
N LEU A 49 0.57 -0.49 -9.11
CA LEU A 49 0.98 -1.90 -9.06
C LEU A 49 -0.16 -2.78 -8.56
N PHE A 50 -0.68 -2.48 -7.37
CA PHE A 50 -1.69 -3.34 -6.76
C PHE A 50 -3.00 -3.29 -7.55
N TYR A 51 -3.39 -2.12 -8.08
CA TYR A 51 -4.56 -2.00 -8.94
C TYR A 51 -4.47 -2.88 -10.19
N ARG A 52 -3.33 -2.86 -10.89
CA ARG A 52 -3.09 -3.68 -12.09
C ARG A 52 -3.20 -5.17 -11.79
N ASN A 53 -2.64 -5.63 -10.67
CA ASN A 53 -2.70 -7.03 -10.27
C ASN A 53 -4.11 -7.44 -9.83
N LEU A 54 -4.79 -6.64 -9.01
CA LEU A 54 -6.14 -6.93 -8.55
C LEU A 54 -7.15 -7.02 -9.71
N LYS A 55 -6.96 -6.20 -10.75
CA LYS A 55 -7.83 -6.19 -11.93
C LYS A 55 -7.48 -7.29 -12.93
N ASN A 56 -6.20 -7.44 -13.25
CA ASN A 56 -5.76 -8.16 -14.46
C ASN A 56 -4.84 -9.36 -14.19
N ASP A 57 -4.50 -9.67 -12.93
CA ASP A 57 -3.51 -10.71 -12.60
C ASP A 57 -2.19 -10.53 -13.38
N GLU A 58 -1.79 -9.27 -13.61
CA GLU A 58 -0.86 -8.89 -14.68
C GLU A 58 0.57 -9.45 -14.54
N PHE A 59 1.00 -9.80 -13.33
CA PHE A 59 2.38 -10.18 -13.03
C PHE A 59 2.48 -11.58 -12.47
N ASP A 60 3.61 -12.22 -12.77
CA ASP A 60 3.96 -13.56 -12.30
C ASP A 60 4.44 -13.54 -10.85
N VAL A 61 5.27 -12.55 -10.52
CA VAL A 61 5.79 -12.27 -9.17
C VAL A 61 5.69 -10.78 -8.91
N PHE A 62 5.20 -10.36 -7.76
CA PHE A 62 4.95 -8.95 -7.51
C PHE A 62 4.93 -8.57 -6.04
N GLU A 63 5.24 -7.31 -5.76
CA GLU A 63 4.99 -6.70 -4.48
C GLU A 63 3.48 -6.42 -4.30
N MET A 64 2.92 -6.73 -3.12
CA MET A 64 1.50 -6.55 -2.83
C MET A 64 1.27 -6.03 -1.41
N SER A 65 0.27 -5.14 -1.25
CA SER A 65 -0.28 -4.74 0.05
C SER A 65 -0.72 -5.98 0.85
N LEU A 66 -0.21 -6.14 2.07
CA LEU A 66 -0.46 -7.33 2.90
C LEU A 66 -1.95 -7.47 3.27
N SER A 67 -2.60 -6.36 3.64
CA SER A 67 -4.03 -6.29 3.93
C SER A 67 -4.88 -6.70 2.72
N GLU A 68 -4.54 -6.18 1.54
CA GLU A 68 -5.26 -6.51 0.30
C GLU A 68 -5.03 -7.96 -0.12
N TYR A 69 -3.81 -8.50 0.06
CA TYR A 69 -3.53 -9.92 -0.15
C TYR A 69 -4.35 -10.83 0.78
N LEU A 70 -4.51 -10.47 2.06
CA LEU A 70 -5.38 -11.24 2.96
C LEU A 70 -6.83 -11.23 2.48
N ILE A 71 -7.32 -10.08 2.01
CA ILE A 71 -8.67 -9.95 1.45
C ILE A 71 -8.80 -10.80 0.18
N THR A 72 -7.81 -10.83 -0.72
CA THR A 72 -7.88 -11.69 -1.91
C THR A 72 -7.92 -13.17 -1.53
N ARG A 73 -7.19 -13.58 -0.49
CA ARG A 73 -7.26 -14.96 0.01
C ARG A 73 -8.63 -15.32 0.57
N GLU A 74 -9.25 -14.43 1.33
CA GLU A 74 -10.60 -14.64 1.89
C GLU A 74 -11.67 -14.66 0.79
N ARG A 75 -11.45 -13.92 -0.30
CA ARG A 75 -12.42 -13.72 -1.39
C ARG A 75 -12.07 -14.48 -2.67
N ALA A 76 -11.06 -15.35 -2.65
CA ALA A 76 -10.65 -16.09 -3.83
C ALA A 76 -11.84 -16.90 -4.37
N GLN A 77 -12.28 -16.57 -5.59
CA GLN A 77 -13.37 -17.25 -6.29
C GLN A 77 -12.88 -17.68 -7.67
N GLY A 78 -13.05 -18.96 -7.98
CA GLY A 78 -12.60 -19.53 -9.25
C GLY A 78 -11.10 -19.37 -9.46
N GLU A 79 -10.70 -18.96 -10.66
CA GLU A 79 -9.30 -18.87 -11.08
C GLU A 79 -8.63 -17.53 -10.73
N ARG A 80 -9.37 -16.55 -10.21
CA ARG A 80 -8.81 -15.24 -9.86
C ARG A 80 -8.07 -15.26 -8.54
N TRP A 81 -7.00 -14.47 -8.47
CA TRP A 81 -6.18 -14.28 -7.27
C TRP A 81 -5.62 -15.58 -6.69
N GLN A 82 -5.30 -16.54 -7.57
CA GLN A 82 -4.63 -17.78 -7.21
C GLN A 82 -3.15 -17.53 -6.93
N TRP A 83 -2.91 -16.87 -5.81
CA TRP A 83 -1.62 -16.32 -5.43
C TRP A 83 -1.08 -16.96 -4.16
N CYS A 84 0.25 -16.94 -4.01
CA CYS A 84 0.96 -17.38 -2.83
C CYS A 84 1.95 -16.30 -2.39
N ALA A 85 1.82 -15.83 -1.14
CA ALA A 85 2.79 -14.91 -0.57
C ALA A 85 4.06 -15.65 -0.15
N LEU A 86 5.20 -15.04 -0.46
CA LEU A 86 6.52 -15.43 0.02
C LEU A 86 6.83 -14.63 1.31
N PRO A 87 7.61 -15.18 2.26
CA PRO A 87 7.95 -14.53 3.52
C PRO A 87 9.00 -13.41 3.36
N ILE A 88 8.83 -12.56 2.33
CA ILE A 88 9.72 -11.47 1.95
C ILE A 88 8.95 -10.17 2.08
N PHE A 89 9.38 -9.30 2.99
CA PHE A 89 8.66 -8.07 3.36
C PHE A 89 9.48 -6.82 2.98
N PRO A 90 9.40 -6.36 1.72
CA PRO A 90 10.24 -5.25 1.23
C PRO A 90 9.90 -3.91 1.89
N ALA A 91 8.71 -3.77 2.48
CA ALA A 91 8.22 -2.54 3.10
C ALA A 91 7.85 -2.74 4.58
N LYS A 92 8.85 -2.96 5.43
CA LYS A 92 8.71 -3.03 6.89
C LYS A 92 8.97 -1.65 7.53
N ALA A 93 7.93 -0.82 7.64
CA ALA A 93 8.04 0.58 8.04
C ALA A 93 6.72 1.20 8.54
N PHE A 94 6.79 2.34 9.24
CA PHE A 94 5.62 3.15 9.58
C PHE A 94 5.38 4.18 8.47
N VAL A 95 4.40 3.91 7.60
CA VAL A 95 4.24 4.67 6.35
C VAL A 95 3.30 5.88 6.49
N TRP A 96 2.45 5.95 7.51
CA TRP A 96 1.44 7.00 7.68
C TRP A 96 1.89 8.24 8.48
N LEU A 97 3.17 8.32 8.86
CA LEU A 97 3.72 9.40 9.67
C LEU A 97 3.71 10.77 8.96
N GLY A 98 3.57 10.81 7.64
CA GLY A 98 3.28 12.04 6.89
C GLY A 98 1.81 12.48 6.97
N LEU A 99 1.22 12.46 8.16
CA LEU A 99 -0.18 12.82 8.39
C LEU A 99 -0.30 14.36 8.47
N PHE A 100 -1.14 14.92 7.61
CA PHE A 100 -1.48 16.34 7.65
C PHE A 100 -2.79 16.57 8.39
N VAL A 101 -2.90 17.72 9.04
CA VAL A 101 -4.11 18.18 9.72
C VAL A 101 -4.43 19.61 9.31
N ASN A 102 -5.72 19.93 9.28
CA ASN A 102 -6.17 21.31 9.18
C ASN A 102 -5.94 22.02 10.52
N THR A 103 -5.39 23.23 10.51
CA THR A 103 -5.04 23.96 11.74
C THR A 103 -6.27 24.36 12.56
N ALA A 104 -7.43 24.57 11.92
CA ALA A 104 -8.69 24.86 12.59
C ALA A 104 -9.31 23.62 13.29
N ALA A 105 -8.88 22.40 12.94
CA ALA A 105 -9.38 21.16 13.56
C ALA A 105 -8.90 20.95 15.01
N LYS A 106 -7.92 21.76 15.46
CA LYS A 106 -7.32 21.76 16.80
C LYS A 106 -6.72 20.41 17.22
N ILE A 107 -6.28 19.60 16.26
CA ILE A 107 -5.59 18.32 16.50
C ILE A 107 -4.13 18.62 16.88
N LYS A 108 -3.71 18.13 18.04
CA LYS A 108 -2.34 18.25 18.58
C LYS A 108 -1.61 16.91 18.54
N ASP A 109 -2.32 15.81 18.79
CA ASP A 109 -1.76 14.46 18.70
C ASP A 109 -2.82 13.43 18.26
N LEU A 110 -2.44 12.14 18.26
CA LEU A 110 -3.31 11.05 17.81
C LEU A 110 -4.56 10.85 18.67
N SER A 111 -4.53 11.23 19.95
CA SER A 111 -5.67 11.08 20.86
C SER A 111 -6.84 12.01 20.49
N ASP A 112 -6.54 13.12 19.81
CA ASP A 112 -7.52 14.08 19.31
C ASP A 112 -8.29 13.61 18.07
N LEU A 113 -7.95 12.44 17.50
CA LEU A 113 -8.62 11.93 16.30
C LEU A 113 -9.99 11.30 16.57
N ARG A 114 -10.36 11.09 17.83
CA ARG A 114 -11.72 10.64 18.19
C ARG A 114 -12.76 11.66 17.71
N GLY A 115 -13.74 11.19 16.95
CA GLY A 115 -14.81 11.98 16.34
C GLY A 115 -14.38 12.79 15.11
N LYS A 116 -13.14 12.66 14.62
CA LYS A 116 -12.63 13.44 13.48
C LYS A 116 -12.92 12.79 12.13
N ARG A 117 -12.86 13.62 11.08
CA ARG A 117 -12.95 13.22 9.67
C ARG A 117 -11.55 13.02 9.12
N VAL A 118 -11.23 11.80 8.71
CA VAL A 118 -9.87 11.39 8.34
C VAL A 118 -9.84 10.82 6.92
N GLY A 119 -9.05 11.44 6.04
CA GLY A 119 -8.82 10.98 4.67
C GLY A 119 -7.70 9.93 4.55
N VAL A 120 -7.95 8.86 3.81
CA VAL A 120 -6.97 7.82 3.42
C VAL A 120 -7.20 7.35 1.97
N PRO A 121 -6.15 7.08 1.16
CA PRO A 121 -6.31 6.68 -0.25
C PRO A 121 -7.33 5.58 -0.44
N ASP A 122 -7.21 4.53 0.36
CA ASP A 122 -8.13 3.42 0.42
C ASP A 122 -8.29 2.95 1.87
N TYR A 123 -9.50 2.52 2.26
CA TYR A 123 -9.75 2.05 3.61
C TYR A 123 -9.11 0.68 3.87
N VAL A 124 -8.95 -0.14 2.82
CA VAL A 124 -8.40 -1.50 2.93
C VAL A 124 -6.88 -1.55 2.82
N MET A 125 -6.21 -0.47 2.45
CA MET A 125 -4.76 -0.48 2.28
C MET A 125 -4.06 -0.78 3.61
N THR A 126 -2.91 -1.46 3.54
CA THR A 126 -2.18 -1.89 4.75
C THR A 126 -1.75 -0.71 5.62
N ALA A 127 -1.39 0.42 5.02
CA ALA A 127 -1.07 1.65 5.73
C ALA A 127 -2.23 2.19 6.59
N ALA A 128 -3.47 2.16 6.08
CA ALA A 128 -4.66 2.58 6.81
C ALA A 128 -5.01 1.57 7.90
N LEU A 129 -4.83 0.27 7.65
CA LEU A 129 -4.97 -0.77 8.66
C LEU A 129 -4.01 -0.54 9.83
N TRP A 130 -2.72 -0.34 9.56
CA TRP A 130 -1.74 -0.05 10.61
C TRP A 130 -2.04 1.26 11.35
N PHE A 131 -2.51 2.29 10.64
CA PHE A 131 -2.92 3.53 11.30
C PHE A 131 -4.04 3.29 12.31
N ARG A 132 -5.08 2.53 11.95
CA ARG A 132 -6.15 2.11 12.88
C ARG A 132 -5.62 1.28 14.04
N VAL A 133 -4.67 0.38 13.79
CA VAL A 133 -4.04 -0.42 14.86
C VAL A 133 -3.31 0.50 15.84
N VAL A 134 -2.51 1.45 15.37
CA VAL A 134 -1.78 2.38 16.25
C VAL A 134 -2.72 3.25 17.07
N LEU A 135 -3.80 3.75 16.47
CA LEU A 135 -4.85 4.49 17.19
C LEU A 135 -5.50 3.68 18.31
N ARG A 136 -5.82 2.41 18.03
CA ARG A 136 -6.39 1.50 19.02
C ARG A 136 -5.38 1.21 20.14
N GLU A 137 -4.17 0.81 19.77
CA GLU A 137 -3.16 0.40 20.73
C GLU A 137 -2.71 1.55 21.62
N LEU A 138 -2.50 2.76 21.09
CA LEU A 138 -2.00 3.87 21.90
C LEU A 138 -3.09 4.64 22.65
N HIS A 139 -4.29 4.75 22.07
CA HIS A 139 -5.33 5.68 22.57
C HIS A 139 -6.72 5.07 22.73
N GLY A 140 -6.88 3.76 22.51
CA GLY A 140 -8.18 3.09 22.56
C GLY A 140 -9.18 3.68 21.56
N ILE A 141 -8.70 4.27 20.47
CA ILE A 141 -9.54 4.82 19.40
C ILE A 141 -9.81 3.70 18.40
N HIS A 142 -11.05 3.27 18.31
CA HIS A 142 -11.49 2.25 17.38
C HIS A 142 -11.86 2.85 16.02
N ALA A 143 -11.92 2.01 15.00
CA ALA A 143 -12.28 2.44 13.65
C ALA A 143 -13.64 3.16 13.58
N ARG A 144 -14.60 2.79 14.44
CA ARG A 144 -15.93 3.41 14.56
C ARG A 144 -15.92 4.81 15.16
N ASP A 145 -14.85 5.16 15.86
CA ASP A 145 -14.70 6.45 16.53
C ASP A 145 -14.22 7.55 15.57
N VAL A 146 -14.00 7.21 14.30
CA VAL A 146 -13.46 8.10 13.26
C VAL A 146 -14.34 7.99 12.02
N SER A 147 -14.59 9.13 11.37
CA SER A 147 -15.27 9.17 10.06
C SER A 147 -14.22 9.08 8.95
N TRP A 148 -14.21 8.01 8.17
CA TRP A 148 -13.18 7.76 7.17
C TRP A 148 -13.61 8.22 5.78
N PHE A 149 -12.74 8.99 5.14
CA PHE A 149 -12.93 9.49 3.79
C PHE A 149 -11.98 8.76 2.85
N ILE A 150 -12.52 8.12 1.82
CA ILE A 150 -11.78 7.29 0.87
C ILE A 150 -11.50 8.09 -0.39
N GLY A 151 -10.23 8.27 -0.73
CA GLY A 151 -9.81 9.26 -1.72
C GLY A 151 -9.86 8.77 -3.15
N ARG A 152 -9.60 7.48 -3.33
CA ARG A 152 -9.78 6.80 -4.61
C ARG A 152 -11.27 6.72 -4.91
N ILE A 153 -11.62 7.05 -6.15
CA ILE A 153 -12.96 6.79 -6.66
C ILE A 153 -13.18 5.27 -6.74
N PRO A 154 -14.43 4.78 -6.67
CA PRO A 154 -14.73 3.34 -6.68
C PRO A 154 -14.04 2.55 -7.79
N ASP A 155 -13.97 3.10 -9.01
CA ASP A 155 -13.38 2.42 -10.17
C ASP A 155 -11.87 2.18 -10.04
N LEU A 156 -11.15 3.09 -9.37
CA LEU A 156 -9.70 3.03 -9.15
C LEU A 156 -9.34 2.55 -7.75
N SER A 157 -10.33 2.24 -6.92
CA SER A 157 -10.11 1.74 -5.56
C SER A 157 -9.72 0.27 -5.57
N HIS A 158 -8.76 -0.08 -4.72
CA HIS A 158 -8.42 -1.47 -4.46
C HIS A 158 -9.55 -2.13 -3.67
N GLY A 159 -10.11 -1.43 -2.67
CA GLY A 159 -11.30 -1.87 -1.95
C GLY A 159 -12.48 -2.14 -2.90
N GLY A 160 -12.72 -1.22 -3.85
CA GLY A 160 -13.69 -1.39 -4.92
C GLY A 160 -13.41 -2.64 -5.78
N ALA A 161 -12.17 -2.82 -6.25
CA ALA A 161 -11.76 -4.00 -7.02
C ALA A 161 -11.90 -5.34 -6.25
N LEU A 162 -11.75 -5.29 -4.93
CA LEU A 162 -11.90 -6.42 -4.02
C LEU A 162 -13.36 -6.69 -3.61
N GLY A 163 -14.30 -5.85 -4.07
CA GLY A 163 -15.70 -5.91 -3.64
C GLY A 163 -15.88 -5.62 -2.14
N VAL A 164 -14.91 -4.93 -1.52
CA VAL A 164 -15.00 -4.44 -0.14
C VAL A 164 -15.68 -3.08 -0.17
N ASP A 165 -16.95 -3.08 -0.55
CA ASP A 165 -17.87 -1.95 -0.32
C ASP A 165 -18.68 -2.13 0.99
N ILE A 166 -18.33 -3.18 1.75
CA ILE A 166 -18.97 -3.49 3.02
C ILE A 166 -18.42 -2.53 4.07
N ARG A 167 -19.23 -1.54 4.45
CA ARG A 167 -19.02 -0.76 5.67
C ARG A 167 -18.96 -1.74 6.84
N PRO A 168 -17.81 -1.94 7.51
CA PRO A 168 -17.78 -2.75 8.71
C PRO A 168 -18.84 -2.21 9.69
N PRO A 169 -19.57 -3.07 10.44
CA PRO A 169 -20.64 -2.61 11.30
C PRO A 169 -20.19 -1.46 12.22
N GLY A 170 -20.89 -0.32 12.14
CA GLY A 170 -20.61 0.87 12.93
C GLY A 170 -19.45 1.75 12.44
N VAL A 171 -18.82 1.45 11.30
CA VAL A 171 -17.77 2.30 10.71
C VAL A 171 -18.37 3.23 9.66
N SER A 172 -18.10 4.53 9.81
CA SER A 172 -18.49 5.56 8.84
C SER A 172 -17.46 5.65 7.71
N LEU A 173 -17.89 5.35 6.48
CA LEU A 173 -17.09 5.46 5.26
C LEU A 173 -17.77 6.41 4.27
N THR A 174 -17.02 7.38 3.75
CA THR A 174 -17.45 8.33 2.72
C THR A 174 -16.48 8.28 1.55
N TRP A 175 -16.98 7.91 0.37
CA TRP A 175 -16.20 7.94 -0.87
C TRP A 175 -16.11 9.36 -1.42
N LEU A 176 -14.92 9.80 -1.80
CA LEU A 176 -14.73 11.06 -2.54
C LEU A 176 -15.21 10.89 -3.98
N THR A 177 -15.79 11.95 -4.54
CA THR A 177 -16.16 12.01 -5.96
C THR A 177 -14.96 12.30 -6.85
N ALA A 178 -15.14 12.16 -8.16
CA ALA A 178 -14.14 12.55 -9.17
C ALA A 178 -13.76 14.04 -9.13
N ALA A 179 -14.60 14.90 -8.54
CA ALA A 179 -14.32 16.33 -8.36
C ALA A 179 -13.57 16.66 -7.04
N GLN A 180 -13.47 15.71 -6.11
CA GLN A 180 -12.88 15.91 -4.79
C GLN A 180 -11.48 15.31 -4.69
N THR A 181 -10.58 15.97 -3.96
CA THR A 181 -9.26 15.46 -3.58
C THR A 181 -8.96 15.81 -2.12
N PHE A 182 -8.15 14.99 -1.45
CA PHE A 182 -7.86 15.17 -0.03
C PHE A 182 -7.25 16.52 0.31
N ASP A 183 -6.30 16.96 -0.50
CA ASP A 183 -5.55 18.18 -0.25
C ASP A 183 -6.49 19.39 -0.25
N VAL A 184 -7.42 19.47 -1.21
CA VAL A 184 -8.40 20.56 -1.30
C VAL A 184 -9.42 20.48 -0.16
N MET A 185 -9.94 19.29 0.14
CA MET A 185 -10.90 19.10 1.23
C MET A 185 -10.29 19.41 2.59
N LEU A 186 -9.03 19.01 2.81
CA LEU A 186 -8.30 19.28 4.03
C LEU A 186 -8.05 20.78 4.17
N ASP A 187 -7.64 21.46 3.11
CA ASP A 187 -7.41 22.91 3.10
C ASP A 187 -8.66 23.71 3.44
N LYS A 188 -9.82 23.27 2.95
CA LYS A 188 -11.13 23.86 3.23
C LYS A 188 -11.70 23.50 4.61
N GLY A 189 -11.10 22.54 5.32
CA GLY A 189 -11.64 22.02 6.59
C GLY A 189 -12.87 21.14 6.41
N GLU A 190 -13.09 20.59 5.22
CA GLU A 190 -14.12 19.57 4.94
C GLU A 190 -13.72 18.19 5.51
N ILE A 191 -12.41 17.98 5.71
CA ILE A 191 -11.84 16.90 6.52
C ILE A 191 -10.82 17.49 7.50
N ASP A 192 -10.57 16.79 8.60
CA ASP A 192 -9.75 17.31 9.72
C ASP A 192 -8.29 16.85 9.62
N ALA A 193 -8.08 15.64 9.12
CA ALA A 193 -6.76 15.07 8.87
C ALA A 193 -6.77 14.26 7.57
N ALA A 194 -5.63 14.16 6.90
CA ALA A 194 -5.47 13.26 5.77
C ALA A 194 -4.04 12.76 5.63
N TYR A 195 -3.95 11.50 5.23
CA TYR A 195 -2.76 10.88 4.71
C TYR A 195 -3.08 10.40 3.30
N GLY A 196 -2.09 10.31 2.44
CA GLY A 196 -2.19 9.59 1.17
C GLY A 196 -1.93 10.38 -0.10
N PHE A 197 -1.88 11.71 -0.04
CA PHE A 197 -1.93 12.55 -1.24
C PHE A 197 -0.55 13.11 -1.66
N ALA A 198 -0.41 13.40 -2.95
CA ALA A 198 0.83 13.82 -3.61
C ALA A 198 1.45 15.11 -3.01
N PRO A 199 2.73 15.44 -3.29
CA PRO A 199 3.70 14.72 -4.13
C PRO A 199 4.42 13.61 -3.35
N ARG A 200 4.01 12.35 -3.53
CA ARG A 200 4.58 11.18 -2.82
C ARG A 200 5.37 10.24 -3.70
N HIS A 201 5.12 10.30 -5.00
CA HIS A 201 5.70 9.40 -5.97
C HIS A 201 6.22 10.21 -7.15
N ASP A 202 7.33 9.76 -7.72
CA ASP A 202 7.85 10.32 -8.97
C ASP A 202 6.79 10.13 -10.07
N PRO A 203 6.31 11.22 -10.71
CA PRO A 203 5.30 11.15 -11.76
C PRO A 203 5.72 10.29 -12.96
N LYS A 204 7.02 10.00 -13.12
CA LYS A 204 7.52 9.11 -14.17
C LYS A 204 7.24 7.63 -13.91
N LEU A 205 6.89 7.26 -12.67
CA LEU A 205 6.70 5.87 -12.26
C LEU A 205 5.27 5.36 -12.43
N PHE A 206 4.32 6.21 -12.76
CA PHE A 206 2.92 5.80 -12.91
C PHE A 206 2.26 6.50 -14.09
N LYS A 207 1.23 5.85 -14.63
CA LYS A 207 0.38 6.31 -15.71
C LYS A 207 -1.04 6.55 -15.22
N LEU A 208 -1.48 5.76 -14.24
CA LEU A 208 -2.80 5.86 -13.63
C LEU A 208 -2.69 6.82 -12.44
N ASN A 209 -3.28 8.01 -12.57
CA ASN A 209 -3.34 9.01 -11.50
C ASN A 209 -4.36 8.59 -10.40
N ILE A 210 -4.11 7.46 -9.74
CA ILE A 210 -5.02 6.81 -8.78
C ILE A 210 -5.14 7.64 -7.49
N ASP A 211 -4.00 8.01 -6.90
CA ASP A 211 -3.95 8.86 -5.70
C ASP A 211 -3.93 10.33 -6.12
N ARG A 212 -5.12 10.84 -6.44
CA ARG A 212 -5.33 12.18 -7.01
C ARG A 212 -4.91 13.32 -6.07
N TYR A 213 -4.47 14.42 -6.67
CA TYR A 213 -4.04 15.65 -6.00
C TYR A 213 -4.58 16.88 -6.72
N GLY A 214 -5.18 17.79 -5.96
CA GLY A 214 -5.85 18.99 -6.47
C GLY A 214 -4.93 20.21 -6.61
N GLY A 215 -3.65 20.10 -6.23
CA GLY A 215 -2.67 21.19 -6.38
C GLY A 215 -2.59 22.15 -5.19
N THR A 216 -3.19 21.81 -4.05
CA THR A 216 -3.12 22.66 -2.85
C THR A 216 -1.68 22.85 -2.39
N PRO A 217 -1.16 24.08 -2.24
CA PRO A 217 0.18 24.27 -1.70
C PRO A 217 0.29 23.71 -0.28
N LEU A 218 1.28 22.85 -0.03
CA LEU A 218 1.55 22.30 1.31
C LEU A 218 2.55 23.18 2.06
N GLU A 219 3.56 23.67 1.35
CA GLU A 219 4.56 24.59 1.90
C GLU A 219 3.98 26.00 2.02
N GLY A 220 4.24 26.66 3.15
CA GLY A 220 3.76 28.02 3.43
C GLY A 220 2.25 28.17 3.64
N ASN A 221 1.46 27.09 3.55
CA ASN A 221 0.02 27.16 3.73
C ASN A 221 -0.35 27.20 5.23
N PRO A 222 -0.91 28.32 5.75
CA PRO A 222 -1.20 28.47 7.18
C PRO A 222 -2.37 27.60 7.67
N ARG A 223 -3.15 27.01 6.75
CA ARG A 223 -4.28 26.14 7.09
C ARG A 223 -3.86 24.69 7.30
N LEU A 224 -2.66 24.31 6.88
CA LEU A 224 -2.18 22.94 6.92
C LEU A 224 -0.92 22.82 7.78
N LYS A 225 -0.80 21.73 8.52
CA LYS A 225 0.45 21.35 9.18
C LYS A 225 0.59 19.83 9.22
N THR A 226 1.82 19.34 9.33
CA THR A 226 2.07 17.95 9.72
C THR A 226 1.71 17.77 11.19
N LEU A 227 1.18 16.60 11.56
CA LEU A 227 0.83 16.32 12.95
C LEU A 227 2.06 16.12 13.84
N PHE A 228 3.07 15.42 13.32
CA PHE A 228 4.26 15.03 14.09
C PHE A 228 5.44 15.94 13.80
N ALA A 229 5.74 16.84 14.75
CA ALA A 229 6.89 17.74 14.64
C ALA A 229 8.24 16.99 14.63
N ASP A 230 8.32 15.81 15.26
CA ASP A 230 9.49 14.94 15.31
C ASP A 230 9.51 13.87 14.19
N GLY A 231 8.67 14.03 13.16
CA GLY A 231 8.50 13.05 12.09
C GLY A 231 7.84 11.73 12.54
N GLY A 232 7.27 11.68 13.75
CA GLY A 232 6.57 10.52 14.28
C GLY A 232 7.45 9.60 15.14
N ARG A 233 8.68 10.00 15.47
CA ARG A 233 9.62 9.20 16.26
C ARG A 233 9.01 8.76 17.59
N SER A 234 8.46 9.69 18.37
CA SER A 234 7.82 9.42 19.66
C SER A 234 6.67 8.41 19.56
N VAL A 235 5.85 8.51 18.50
CA VAL A 235 4.75 7.58 18.23
C VAL A 235 5.26 6.18 17.91
N VAL A 236 6.31 6.08 17.07
CA VAL A 236 6.95 4.80 16.74
C VAL A 236 7.54 4.13 17.97
N GLU A 237 8.28 4.89 18.78
CA GLU A 237 8.87 4.40 20.03
C GLU A 237 7.80 3.92 21.02
N ALA A 238 6.73 4.71 21.21
CA ALA A 238 5.63 4.34 22.09
C ALA A 238 4.91 3.08 21.61
N PHE A 239 4.62 2.98 20.32
CA PHE A 239 3.95 1.81 19.74
C PHE A 239 4.82 0.55 19.85
N HIS A 240 6.10 0.66 19.50
CA HIS A 240 7.04 -0.46 19.58
C HIS A 240 7.28 -0.88 21.03
N LYS A 241 7.44 0.05 21.97
CA LYS A 241 7.58 -0.25 23.40
C LYS A 241 6.37 -0.99 23.95
N LYS A 242 5.16 -0.62 23.51
CA LYS A 242 3.91 -1.26 23.97
C LYS A 242 3.67 -2.63 23.36
N THR A 243 4.01 -2.83 22.09
CA THR A 243 3.55 -4.00 21.32
C THR A 243 4.67 -4.94 20.87
N GLY A 244 5.92 -4.45 20.79
CA GLY A 244 7.03 -5.15 20.14
C GLY A 244 6.90 -5.26 18.60
N ILE A 245 5.90 -4.61 18.00
CA ILE A 245 5.57 -4.77 16.58
C ILE A 245 6.26 -3.68 15.76
N VAL A 246 6.91 -4.10 14.67
CA VAL A 246 7.30 -3.22 13.56
C VAL A 246 6.45 -3.59 12.34
N PRO A 247 5.59 -2.68 11.84
CA PRO A 247 4.66 -2.95 10.75
C PRO A 247 5.33 -3.49 9.48
N ALA A 248 4.76 -4.56 8.91
CA ALA A 248 5.00 -4.98 7.54
C ALA A 248 3.84 -4.50 6.67
N ASN A 249 4.14 -3.76 5.59
CA ASN A 249 3.11 -3.17 4.72
C ASN A 249 2.90 -3.99 3.46
N HIS A 250 4.00 -4.37 2.80
CA HIS A 250 3.97 -5.13 1.57
C HIS A 250 4.69 -6.46 1.75
N GLY A 251 4.28 -7.45 0.95
CA GLY A 251 4.96 -8.73 0.79
C GLY A 251 5.21 -9.03 -0.68
N ILE A 252 6.13 -9.95 -0.97
CA ILE A 252 6.25 -10.54 -2.30
C ILE A 252 5.23 -11.66 -2.46
N VAL A 253 4.57 -11.69 -3.61
CA VAL A 253 3.53 -12.63 -3.97
C VAL A 253 3.85 -13.21 -5.34
N ALA A 254 3.61 -14.50 -5.53
CA ALA A 254 3.75 -15.17 -6.81
C ALA A 254 2.45 -15.86 -7.22
N GLN A 255 2.23 -16.01 -8.52
CA GLN A 255 1.17 -16.87 -9.04
C GLN A 255 1.39 -18.30 -8.54
N ARG A 256 0.36 -18.90 -7.93
CA ARG A 256 0.42 -20.23 -7.32
C ARG A 256 0.89 -21.29 -8.33
N ARG A 257 0.34 -21.25 -9.55
CA ARG A 257 0.71 -22.18 -10.64
C ARG A 257 2.21 -22.24 -10.88
N LEU A 258 2.92 -21.11 -10.78
CA LEU A 258 4.35 -21.05 -11.05
C LEU A 258 5.17 -21.79 -9.99
N LEU A 259 4.76 -21.67 -8.73
CA LEU A 259 5.39 -22.38 -7.61
C LEU A 259 5.10 -23.89 -7.66
N GLU A 260 3.92 -24.27 -8.13
CA GLU A 260 3.53 -25.68 -8.30
C GLU A 260 4.24 -26.34 -9.48
N GLU A 261 4.30 -25.66 -10.63
CA GLU A 261 5.01 -26.12 -11.83
C GLU A 261 6.54 -26.10 -11.66
N ASN A 262 7.05 -25.21 -10.81
CA ASN A 262 8.49 -25.04 -10.55
C ASN A 262 8.76 -25.02 -9.03
N PRO A 263 8.81 -26.18 -8.35
CA PRO A 263 8.99 -26.22 -6.88
C PRO A 263 10.29 -25.58 -6.36
N TRP A 264 11.29 -25.44 -7.23
CA TRP A 264 12.55 -24.76 -6.92
C TRP A 264 12.44 -23.22 -6.93
N LEU A 265 11.39 -22.67 -7.52
CA LEU A 265 11.23 -21.24 -7.78
C LEU A 265 11.20 -20.43 -6.49
N ALA A 266 10.47 -20.90 -5.46
CA ALA A 266 10.36 -20.18 -4.19
C ALA A 266 11.70 -19.99 -3.46
N GLY A 267 12.66 -20.90 -3.66
CA GLY A 267 13.99 -20.77 -3.08
C GLY A 267 14.97 -19.95 -3.93
N GLU A 268 14.64 -19.72 -5.20
CA GLU A 268 15.43 -18.90 -6.13
C GLU A 268 14.99 -17.42 -6.13
N LEU A 269 13.70 -17.15 -5.88
CA LEU A 269 13.13 -15.81 -5.69
C LEU A 269 13.53 -15.20 -4.35
#